data_AF-C7LN38-F1
#
_entry.id   AF-C7LN38-F1
#
_cell.length_a   1.000
_cell.length_b   1.000
_cell.length_c   1.000
_cell.angle_alpha   90.00
_cell.angle_beta   90.00
_cell.angle_gamma   90.00
#
_symmetry.space_group_name_H-M   'P 1'
#
loop_
_entity.id
_entity.type
_entity.pdbx_description
1 polymer ?
#
loop_
_entity_poly.entity_id
_entity_poly.type
_entity_poly.pdbx_seq_one_letter_code
_entity_poly.pdbx_strand_id
1 'polypeptide(L)'
;MRQSGLFSHWSFESFAPGSIPRPKYNAFCRIHRQAGICFELLAHFEDLSMGGSVVDWCRVSGLANQLSAAIRDLVDQLQVMNPVEFMDAHDWVAKLSFYTRLSTEHAPTPANPPYLLPLDSPEGSASFSWISKHIGPSQAGPVLVLTPSLYQYFIEANDMRHGLDELLRLLDLTNVDATDELGGRARDLIRGGSLPQRLLTEMEIAAVELAPGGKFLEIRVFAGNGADAVMIGEYGGVRPLEFIAAWLEAVACKFSPSALALRLSQGLADEEHLLTVAVFPAATVSDTKNCALWEGVPDATALVARLDQILPRVTTLHVFKAQGEALRPEHCRSLHDLICLCMERGLAQIFAFAGEPARGLAGIKQLRLEIPVVINIFNLGGGLFPSAAERAVISMEDVRSIPAWSLLLGLVCPAVSWSGARHEETPLVPHYSSYAVLSQFFMHCTLRLEQNLYVAECSCEDGVEKYVQFRFKGGTGTKVQRRSRLEIMRLILEGEGFAVDSCGDYLEAVRSGEEDVFLQRNLVCLGLLMAWVQASGVEALGSMTPVQGRDLFRDVFADSLSDPN
;
A
#
# COMPACT_ATOMS: atom_id res chain seq x y z
N MET A 1 9.88 -4.80 -15.14
CA MET A 1 9.36 -3.43 -15.39
C MET A 1 9.60 -3.04 -16.85
N ARG A 2 8.58 -3.19 -17.71
CA ARG A 2 8.61 -2.66 -19.09
C ARG A 2 8.56 -1.12 -19.01
N GLN A 3 9.39 -0.42 -19.77
CA GLN A 3 9.28 1.04 -19.89
C GLN A 3 7.92 1.36 -20.54
N SER A 4 7.12 2.27 -19.98
CA SER A 4 5.90 2.73 -20.65
C SER A 4 6.27 3.41 -21.97
N GLY A 5 5.60 3.04 -23.06
CA GLY A 5 5.89 3.51 -24.42
C GLY A 5 5.55 4.98 -24.66
N LEU A 6 4.90 5.65 -23.69
CA LEU A 6 4.88 7.12 -23.63
C LEU A 6 6.27 7.72 -23.84
N PHE A 7 7.30 7.11 -23.26
CA PHE A 7 8.65 7.68 -23.20
C PHE A 7 9.45 7.52 -24.49
N SER A 8 9.23 6.45 -25.26
CA SER A 8 9.84 6.30 -26.59
C SER A 8 9.21 7.29 -27.57
N HIS A 9 7.88 7.30 -27.67
CA HIS A 9 7.11 8.12 -28.62
C HIS A 9 7.33 9.62 -28.46
N TRP A 10 7.39 10.09 -27.22
CA TRP A 10 7.67 11.48 -26.91
C TRP A 10 9.10 11.93 -27.30
N SER A 11 10.07 11.01 -27.36
CA SER A 11 11.49 11.36 -27.57
C SER A 11 11.92 11.41 -29.03
N PHE A 12 11.19 10.75 -29.94
CA PHE A 12 11.63 10.52 -31.31
C PHE A 12 11.04 11.46 -32.37
N GLU A 13 9.85 12.06 -32.17
CA GLU A 13 9.18 12.79 -33.28
C GLU A 13 8.73 14.24 -32.98
N SER A 14 8.65 14.69 -31.72
CA SER A 14 7.68 15.76 -31.39
C SER A 14 8.24 17.13 -31.05
N PHE A 15 9.54 17.35 -31.13
CA PHE A 15 10.09 18.67 -30.87
C PHE A 15 11.11 19.05 -31.94
N ALA A 16 10.84 20.17 -32.63
CA ALA A 16 11.96 20.97 -33.12
C ALA A 16 12.89 21.19 -31.91
N PRO A 17 14.21 20.96 -32.03
CA PRO A 17 15.13 21.10 -30.90
C PRO A 17 15.02 22.53 -30.34
N GLY A 18 14.28 22.72 -29.22
CA GLY A 18 14.10 24.06 -28.65
C GLY A 18 12.97 24.35 -27.62
N SER A 19 11.89 23.58 -27.45
CA SER A 19 10.72 24.07 -26.65
C SER A 19 10.58 23.56 -25.20
N ILE A 20 10.89 22.29 -24.89
CA ILE A 20 10.92 21.78 -23.49
C ILE A 20 12.31 21.25 -23.17
N PRO A 21 12.98 21.74 -22.11
CA PRO A 21 14.25 21.18 -21.68
C PRO A 21 14.13 19.69 -21.35
N ARG A 22 14.96 18.85 -21.98
CA ARG A 22 15.01 17.38 -21.75
C ARG A 22 15.02 16.97 -20.27
N PRO A 23 15.70 17.68 -19.35
CA PRO A 23 15.63 17.36 -17.92
C PRO A 23 14.22 17.47 -17.33
N LYS A 24 13.46 18.53 -17.68
CA LYS A 24 12.09 18.75 -17.17
C LYS A 24 11.12 17.71 -17.72
N TYR A 25 11.28 17.41 -19.00
CA TYR A 25 10.57 16.33 -19.66
C TYR A 25 10.79 14.98 -18.97
N ASN A 26 12.06 14.62 -18.71
CA ASN A 26 12.39 13.37 -18.03
C ASN A 26 11.86 13.32 -16.60
N ALA A 27 11.82 14.47 -15.91
CA ALA A 27 11.27 14.59 -14.57
C ALA A 27 9.75 14.35 -14.57
N PHE A 28 9.00 14.96 -15.48
CA PHE A 28 7.58 14.66 -15.68
C PHE A 28 7.33 13.17 -15.93
N CYS A 29 8.15 12.56 -16.78
CA CYS A 29 8.06 11.14 -17.07
C CYS A 29 8.24 10.28 -15.80
N ARG A 30 9.20 10.66 -14.95
CA ARG A 30 9.43 10.00 -13.66
C ARG A 30 8.27 10.21 -12.70
N ILE A 31 7.62 11.39 -12.67
CA ILE A 31 6.41 11.65 -11.87
C ILE A 31 5.33 10.62 -12.17
N HIS A 32 4.99 10.40 -13.44
CA HIS A 32 3.92 9.46 -13.81
C HIS A 32 4.24 8.01 -13.46
N ARG A 33 5.49 7.58 -13.68
CA ARG A 33 5.91 6.22 -13.30
C ARG A 33 5.87 6.03 -11.80
N GLN A 34 6.38 7.00 -11.05
CA GLN A 34 6.45 6.94 -9.59
C GLN A 34 5.05 7.03 -8.96
N ALA A 35 4.11 7.76 -9.57
CA ALA A 35 2.73 7.81 -9.12
C ALA A 35 2.07 6.43 -9.17
N GLY A 36 2.39 5.60 -10.18
CA GLY A 36 1.94 4.20 -10.25
C GLY A 36 2.38 3.40 -9.02
N ILE A 37 3.65 3.49 -8.62
CA ILE A 37 4.19 2.85 -7.41
C ILE A 37 3.45 3.36 -6.17
N CYS A 38 3.18 4.66 -6.09
CA CYS A 38 2.44 5.21 -4.97
C CYS A 38 1.00 4.67 -4.90
N PHE A 39 0.30 4.52 -6.04
CA PHE A 39 -1.05 3.95 -6.07
C PHE A 39 -1.08 2.47 -5.68
N GLU A 40 -0.07 1.70 -6.09
CA GLU A 40 0.10 0.30 -5.66
C GLU A 40 0.34 0.20 -4.14
N LEU A 41 1.18 1.06 -3.58
CA LEU A 41 1.40 1.13 -2.13
C LEU A 41 0.13 1.53 -1.37
N LEU A 42 -0.65 2.49 -1.88
CA LEU A 42 -1.97 2.81 -1.32
C LEU A 42 -2.93 1.63 -1.38
N ALA A 43 -2.87 0.85 -2.46
CA ALA A 43 -3.71 -0.33 -2.64
C ALA A 43 -3.42 -1.42 -1.62
N HIS A 44 -2.15 -1.62 -1.23
CA HIS A 44 -1.79 -2.55 -0.15
C HIS A 44 -2.38 -2.13 1.21
N PHE A 45 -2.48 -0.83 1.51
CA PHE A 45 -3.18 -0.38 2.71
C PHE A 45 -4.68 -0.72 2.66
N GLU A 46 -5.31 -0.49 1.51
CA GLU A 46 -6.73 -0.83 1.30
C GLU A 46 -6.97 -2.33 1.43
N ASP A 47 -6.08 -3.16 0.87
CA ASP A 47 -6.15 -4.62 0.96
C ASP A 47 -6.05 -5.14 2.41
N LEU A 48 -5.07 -4.64 3.18
CA LEU A 48 -4.96 -4.97 4.60
C LEU A 48 -6.21 -4.53 5.39
N SER A 49 -6.82 -3.41 5.01
CA SER A 49 -8.04 -2.91 5.64
C SER A 49 -9.28 -3.79 5.42
N MET A 50 -9.23 -4.72 4.45
CA MET A 50 -10.29 -5.70 4.20
C MET A 50 -10.31 -6.82 5.24
N GLY A 51 -9.21 -7.02 6.00
CA GLY A 51 -9.10 -8.08 7.00
C GLY A 51 -8.91 -9.48 6.41
N GLY A 52 -8.47 -9.59 5.15
CA GLY A 52 -8.20 -10.88 4.49
C GLY A 52 -6.91 -11.55 4.94
N SER A 53 -5.97 -10.79 5.50
CA SER A 53 -4.66 -11.25 5.97
C SER A 53 -4.43 -10.82 7.41
N VAL A 54 -3.76 -11.68 8.19
CA VAL A 54 -3.32 -11.39 9.56
C VAL A 54 -1.81 -11.21 9.52
N VAL A 55 -1.36 -9.95 9.58
CA VAL A 55 0.05 -9.56 9.35
C VAL A 55 0.63 -8.82 10.53
N ASP A 56 1.97 -8.67 10.54
CA ASP A 56 2.66 -7.84 11.51
C ASP A 56 2.47 -6.33 11.29
N TRP A 57 2.42 -5.55 12.37
CA TRP A 57 2.43 -4.10 12.31
C TRP A 57 3.68 -3.53 11.61
N CYS A 58 4.82 -4.24 11.65
CA CYS A 58 6.02 -3.92 10.87
C CYS A 58 5.76 -3.88 9.36
N ARG A 59 4.77 -4.63 8.84
CA ARG A 59 4.32 -4.54 7.44
C ARG A 59 3.65 -3.20 7.16
N VAL A 60 2.76 -2.76 8.05
CA VAL A 60 2.04 -1.47 7.96
C VAL A 60 3.02 -0.30 8.02
N SER A 61 3.89 -0.27 9.03
CA SER A 61 4.92 0.76 9.18
C SER A 61 5.91 0.77 8.00
N GLY A 62 6.24 -0.42 7.48
CA GLY A 62 7.04 -0.56 6.26
C GLY A 62 6.39 0.08 5.04
N LEU A 63 5.11 -0.21 4.79
CA LEU A 63 4.32 0.39 3.71
C LEU A 63 4.24 1.91 3.83
N ALA A 64 4.04 2.43 5.05
CA ALA A 64 3.96 3.88 5.29
C ALA A 64 5.29 4.59 4.94
N ASN A 65 6.41 3.97 5.32
CA ASN A 65 7.75 4.49 5.01
C ASN A 65 8.05 4.41 3.51
N GLN A 66 7.71 3.30 2.84
CA GLN A 66 7.88 3.15 1.39
C GLN A 66 7.05 4.18 0.62
N LEU A 67 5.79 4.38 1.01
CA LEU A 67 4.91 5.38 0.39
C LEU A 67 5.44 6.80 0.59
N SER A 68 5.91 7.13 1.80
CA SER A 68 6.49 8.44 2.08
C SER A 68 7.75 8.70 1.27
N ALA A 69 8.61 7.68 1.09
CA ALA A 69 9.78 7.76 0.23
C ALA A 69 9.39 7.93 -1.25
N ALA A 70 8.42 7.14 -1.73
CA ALA A 70 7.95 7.23 -3.09
C ALA A 70 7.32 8.60 -3.43
N ILE A 71 6.63 9.23 -2.48
CA ILE A 71 6.10 10.58 -2.63
C ILE A 71 7.21 11.65 -2.58
N ARG A 72 8.25 11.44 -1.76
CA ARG A 72 9.43 12.32 -1.79
C ARG A 72 10.08 12.32 -3.18
N ASP A 73 10.21 11.14 -3.80
CA ASP A 73 10.73 11.04 -5.17
C ASP A 73 9.88 11.82 -6.18
N LEU A 74 8.54 11.85 -6.02
CA LEU A 74 7.65 12.69 -6.84
C LEU A 74 7.98 14.17 -6.69
N VAL A 75 8.17 14.63 -5.46
CA VAL A 75 8.49 16.02 -5.14
C VAL A 75 9.87 16.41 -5.65
N ASP A 76 10.86 15.53 -5.57
CA ASP A 76 12.19 15.73 -6.17
C ASP A 76 12.06 16.01 -7.66
N GLN A 77 11.20 15.28 -8.37
CA GLN A 77 10.98 15.52 -9.80
C GLN A 77 10.30 16.86 -10.06
N LEU A 78 9.35 17.30 -9.23
CA LEU A 78 8.77 18.64 -9.36
C LEU A 78 9.86 19.71 -9.24
N GLN A 79 10.76 19.59 -8.27
CA GLN A 79 11.88 20.52 -8.13
C GLN A 79 12.80 20.51 -9.35
N VAL A 80 13.06 19.36 -9.97
CA VAL A 80 13.80 19.31 -11.25
C VAL A 80 13.05 20.05 -12.36
N MET A 81 11.72 19.98 -12.39
CA MET A 81 10.91 20.69 -13.39
C MET A 81 10.95 22.21 -13.19
N ASN A 82 10.82 22.68 -11.94
CA ASN A 82 10.87 24.10 -11.61
C ASN A 82 11.34 24.33 -10.17
N PRO A 83 12.65 24.54 -9.94
CA PRO A 83 13.21 24.67 -8.60
C PRO A 83 12.66 25.85 -7.80
N VAL A 84 12.30 26.94 -8.49
CA VAL A 84 11.83 28.18 -7.84
C VAL A 84 10.38 28.02 -7.40
N GLU A 85 9.52 27.44 -8.25
CA GLU A 85 8.11 27.23 -7.91
C GLU A 85 7.92 26.17 -6.83
N PHE A 86 8.79 25.15 -6.79
CA PHE A 86 8.68 24.01 -5.87
C PHE A 86 9.75 23.98 -4.79
N MET A 87 10.35 25.13 -4.46
CA MET A 87 11.42 25.24 -3.47
C MET A 87 11.03 24.61 -2.13
N ASP A 88 9.80 24.84 -1.68
CA ASP A 88 9.28 24.36 -0.38
C ASP A 88 8.44 23.07 -0.51
N ALA A 89 8.43 22.40 -1.66
CA ALA A 89 7.55 21.25 -1.89
C ALA A 89 7.86 20.06 -0.96
N HIS A 90 9.09 19.99 -0.45
CA HIS A 90 9.50 19.02 0.57
C HIS A 90 8.76 19.19 1.90
N ASP A 91 8.35 20.41 2.26
CA ASP A 91 7.60 20.67 3.49
C ASP A 91 6.20 20.04 3.43
N TRP A 92 5.63 19.89 2.23
CA TRP A 92 4.35 19.23 2.02
C TRP A 92 4.43 17.76 2.44
N VAL A 93 5.47 17.04 1.99
CA VAL A 93 5.71 15.64 2.34
C VAL A 93 6.07 15.52 3.81
N ALA A 94 6.96 16.37 4.32
CA ALA A 94 7.42 16.33 5.70
C ALA A 94 6.26 16.43 6.69
N LYS A 95 5.32 17.37 6.44
CA LYS A 95 4.15 17.55 7.30
C LYS A 95 3.25 16.31 7.31
N LEU A 96 2.85 15.79 6.15
CA LEU A 96 1.91 14.67 6.08
C LEU A 96 2.57 13.35 6.54
N SER A 97 3.81 13.08 6.12
CA SER A 97 4.55 11.89 6.54
C SER A 97 4.85 11.87 8.04
N PHE A 98 5.08 13.03 8.68
CA PHE A 98 5.21 13.12 10.14
C PHE A 98 3.96 12.60 10.85
N TYR A 99 2.77 13.03 10.44
CA TYR A 99 1.53 12.57 11.05
C TYR A 99 1.23 11.11 10.78
N THR A 100 1.54 10.60 9.58
CA THR A 100 1.42 9.17 9.27
C THR A 100 2.36 8.35 10.16
N ARG A 101 3.64 8.77 10.26
CA ARG A 101 4.65 8.11 11.08
C ARG A 101 4.26 8.09 12.56
N LEU A 102 3.81 9.22 13.09
CA LEU A 102 3.34 9.33 14.48
C LEU A 102 2.18 8.37 14.77
N SER A 103 1.34 8.04 13.78
CA SER A 103 0.25 7.08 13.94
C SER A 103 0.66 5.62 13.75
N THR A 104 1.84 5.36 13.15
CA THR A 104 2.39 4.01 12.98
C THR A 104 3.45 3.66 14.02
N GLU A 105 4.05 4.65 14.68
CA GLU A 105 5.00 4.43 15.76
C GLU A 105 4.29 3.99 17.05
N HIS A 106 4.99 3.21 17.87
CA HIS A 106 4.58 2.83 19.21
C HIS A 106 5.62 3.31 20.23
N ALA A 107 5.21 3.45 21.49
CA ALA A 107 6.12 3.85 22.55
C ALA A 107 7.25 2.80 22.70
N PRO A 108 8.53 3.20 22.72
CA PRO A 108 9.62 2.27 22.92
C PRO A 108 9.58 1.71 24.35
N THR A 109 9.87 0.42 24.48
CA THR A 109 10.11 -0.18 25.81
C THR A 109 11.49 0.27 26.30
N PRO A 110 11.65 0.74 27.55
CA PRO A 110 12.96 1.13 28.03
C PRO A 110 13.87 -0.09 28.22
N ALA A 111 15.06 -0.06 27.63
CA ALA A 111 16.13 -1.05 27.86
C ALA A 111 16.92 -0.82 29.16
N ASN A 112 16.43 0.03 30.06
CA ASN A 112 17.10 0.39 31.30
C ASN A 112 16.72 -0.56 32.45
N PRO A 113 17.62 -0.80 33.41
CA PRO A 113 17.36 -1.66 34.57
C PRO A 113 16.16 -1.16 35.41
N PRO A 114 15.54 -2.03 36.24
CA PRO A 114 16.02 -3.37 36.64
C PRO A 114 15.75 -4.47 35.62
N TYR A 115 16.75 -5.33 35.37
CA TYR A 115 16.64 -6.52 34.49
C TYR A 115 16.16 -7.77 35.23
N LEU A 116 16.59 -7.91 36.48
CA LEU A 116 16.36 -9.05 37.35
C LEU A 116 15.63 -8.56 38.61
N LEU A 117 14.57 -9.25 38.99
CA LEU A 117 13.81 -8.98 40.20
C LEU A 117 13.57 -10.30 40.95
N PRO A 118 14.44 -10.65 41.92
CA PRO A 118 14.18 -11.72 42.87
C PRO A 118 13.05 -11.30 43.83
N LEU A 119 12.05 -12.16 44.00
CA LEU A 119 10.91 -11.94 44.89
C LEU A 119 10.70 -13.17 45.78
N ASP A 120 10.35 -12.94 47.05
CA ASP A 120 10.01 -14.03 47.99
C ASP A 120 8.71 -14.74 47.60
N SER A 121 7.80 -14.01 46.96
CA SER A 121 6.59 -14.52 46.32
C SER A 121 6.17 -13.62 45.15
N PRO A 122 5.38 -14.12 44.19
CA PRO A 122 4.92 -13.32 43.06
C PRO A 122 4.11 -12.08 43.49
N GLU A 123 3.42 -12.15 44.62
CA GLU A 123 2.61 -11.05 45.18
C GLU A 123 3.46 -9.93 45.79
N GLY A 124 4.74 -10.19 46.07
CA GLY A 124 5.66 -9.25 46.72
C GLY A 124 6.01 -8.01 45.89
N SER A 125 5.64 -7.98 44.60
CA SER A 125 5.81 -6.81 43.73
C SER A 125 4.48 -6.34 43.17
N ALA A 126 4.15 -5.06 43.38
CA ALA A 126 2.96 -4.45 42.80
C ALA A 126 2.91 -4.62 41.27
N SER A 127 4.06 -4.50 40.59
CA SER A 127 4.18 -4.56 39.13
C SER A 127 4.05 -5.97 38.53
N PHE A 128 4.34 -7.02 39.32
CA PHE A 128 4.37 -8.41 38.85
C PHE A 128 3.44 -9.35 39.62
N SER A 129 2.65 -8.82 40.55
CA SER A 129 1.63 -9.55 41.32
C SER A 129 0.65 -10.34 40.45
N TRP A 130 0.41 -9.89 39.21
CA TRP A 130 -0.46 -10.58 38.25
C TRP A 130 0.04 -11.99 37.88
N ILE A 131 1.34 -12.27 38.00
CA ILE A 131 1.91 -13.61 37.72
C ILE A 131 1.23 -14.67 38.59
N SER A 132 0.83 -14.34 39.83
CA SER A 132 0.18 -15.30 40.74
C SER A 132 -1.13 -15.87 40.18
N LYS A 133 -1.79 -15.17 39.25
CA LYS A 133 -3.03 -15.63 38.60
C LYS A 133 -2.81 -16.75 37.58
N HIS A 134 -1.59 -16.90 37.07
CA HIS A 134 -1.24 -17.86 36.02
C HIS A 134 -0.47 -19.06 36.55
N ILE A 135 -0.31 -19.18 37.86
CA ILE A 135 0.44 -20.26 38.51
C ILE A 135 -0.45 -21.01 39.49
N GLY A 136 -0.17 -22.29 39.70
CA GLY A 136 -0.89 -23.10 40.69
C GLY A 136 -0.49 -22.75 42.13
N PRO A 137 -1.33 -23.09 43.13
CA PRO A 137 -1.06 -22.82 44.55
C PRO A 137 0.23 -23.49 45.08
N SER A 138 0.73 -24.53 44.40
CA SER A 138 2.00 -25.20 44.71
C SER A 138 3.26 -24.38 44.37
N GLN A 139 3.14 -23.27 43.64
CA GLN A 139 4.25 -22.44 43.16
C GLN A 139 4.26 -21.03 43.76
N ALA A 140 3.57 -20.81 44.89
CA ALA A 140 3.52 -19.54 45.61
C ALA A 140 4.82 -19.17 46.38
N GLY A 141 5.94 -19.81 46.05
CA GLY A 141 7.25 -19.61 46.69
C GLY A 141 8.11 -18.55 45.99
N PRO A 142 9.44 -18.55 46.25
CA PRO A 142 10.34 -17.56 45.67
C PRO A 142 10.36 -17.66 44.14
N VAL A 143 10.44 -16.51 43.48
CA VAL A 143 10.42 -16.37 42.02
C VAL A 143 11.47 -15.36 41.57
N LEU A 144 12.20 -15.68 40.51
CA LEU A 144 13.05 -14.73 39.81
C LEU A 144 12.30 -14.22 38.58
N VAL A 145 12.01 -12.93 38.55
CA VAL A 145 11.38 -12.28 37.39
C VAL A 145 12.46 -11.61 36.53
N LEU A 146 12.52 -12.00 35.27
CA LEU A 146 13.28 -11.30 34.23
C LEU A 146 12.33 -10.32 33.54
N THR A 147 12.66 -9.03 33.62
CA THR A 147 11.76 -7.96 33.21
C THR A 147 11.75 -7.77 31.68
N PRO A 148 10.71 -7.11 31.12
CA PRO A 148 10.71 -6.71 29.71
C PRO A 148 11.94 -5.89 29.29
N SER A 149 12.51 -5.12 30.21
CA SER A 149 13.73 -4.35 29.97
C SER A 149 14.93 -5.24 29.64
N LEU A 150 15.01 -6.45 30.19
CA LEU A 150 16.09 -7.39 29.86
C LEU A 150 16.00 -7.85 28.40
N TYR A 151 14.79 -8.21 27.94
CA TYR A 151 14.56 -8.58 26.56
C TYR A 151 14.87 -7.43 25.62
N GLN A 152 14.42 -6.21 25.93
CA GLN A 152 14.74 -5.04 25.11
C GLN A 152 16.25 -4.77 25.04
N TYR A 153 16.93 -4.79 26.19
CA TYR A 153 18.38 -4.64 26.23
C TYR A 153 19.09 -5.72 25.42
N PHE A 154 18.62 -6.97 25.47
CA PHE A 154 19.15 -8.06 24.66
C PHE A 154 19.01 -7.78 23.15
N ILE A 155 17.86 -7.30 22.69
CA ILE A 155 17.64 -6.93 21.29
C ILE A 155 18.59 -5.79 20.86
N GLU A 156 18.73 -4.75 21.69
CA GLU A 156 19.59 -3.59 21.40
C GLU A 156 21.08 -3.96 21.41
N ALA A 157 21.53 -4.73 22.39
CA ALA A 157 22.94 -5.14 22.53
C ALA A 157 23.44 -6.02 21.38
N ASN A 158 22.53 -6.67 20.66
CA ASN A 158 22.83 -7.54 19.53
C ASN A 158 22.44 -6.92 18.17
N ASP A 159 21.99 -5.67 18.12
CA ASP A 159 21.51 -4.98 16.89
C ASP A 159 20.46 -5.80 16.11
N MET A 160 19.59 -6.51 16.82
CA MET A 160 18.66 -7.48 16.21
C MET A 160 17.42 -6.82 15.61
N ARG A 161 17.11 -5.57 15.98
CA ARG A 161 15.85 -4.91 15.61
C ARG A 161 15.64 -4.87 14.10
N HIS A 162 16.68 -4.49 13.34
CA HIS A 162 16.61 -4.43 11.88
C HIS A 162 16.32 -5.80 11.26
N GLY A 163 17.06 -6.84 11.67
CA GLY A 163 16.89 -8.20 11.14
C GLY A 163 15.53 -8.80 11.49
N LEU A 164 15.02 -8.55 12.69
CA LEU A 164 13.67 -8.95 13.08
C LEU A 164 12.60 -8.22 12.25
N ASP A 165 12.72 -6.91 12.06
CA ASP A 165 11.75 -6.13 11.28
C ASP A 165 11.68 -6.56 9.82
N GLU A 166 12.80 -6.97 9.22
CA GLU A 166 12.82 -7.53 7.86
C GLU A 166 12.01 -8.83 7.77
N LEU A 167 12.14 -9.73 8.75
CA LEU A 167 11.38 -10.98 8.81
C LEU A 167 9.90 -10.72 9.09
N LEU A 168 9.61 -9.88 10.10
CA LEU A 168 8.24 -9.57 10.53
C LEU A 168 7.44 -8.83 9.45
N ARG A 169 8.09 -7.99 8.64
CA ARG A 169 7.43 -7.30 7.51
C ARG A 169 6.86 -8.26 6.46
N LEU A 170 7.41 -9.46 6.35
CA LEU A 170 6.98 -10.49 5.39
C LEU A 170 5.94 -11.45 5.99
N LEU A 171 5.65 -11.35 7.29
CA LEU A 171 4.79 -12.29 7.99
C LEU A 171 3.31 -12.12 7.60
N ASP A 172 2.67 -13.23 7.23
CA ASP A 172 1.23 -13.33 6.98
C ASP A 172 0.74 -14.71 7.40
N LEU A 173 -0.10 -14.76 8.44
CA LEU A 173 -0.56 -16.03 9.03
C LEU A 173 -1.50 -16.83 8.12
N THR A 174 -1.96 -16.25 7.00
CA THR A 174 -2.70 -17.00 5.98
C THR A 174 -1.79 -17.98 5.21
N ASN A 175 -0.48 -17.71 5.20
CA ASN A 175 0.53 -18.59 4.65
C ASN A 175 1.27 -19.30 5.78
N VAL A 176 0.80 -20.51 6.12
CA VAL A 176 1.32 -21.30 7.24
C VAL A 176 2.79 -21.68 7.03
N ASP A 177 3.15 -22.15 5.83
CA ASP A 177 4.52 -22.59 5.54
C ASP A 177 5.53 -21.43 5.64
N ALA A 178 5.19 -20.27 5.06
CA ALA A 178 6.05 -19.09 5.14
C ALA A 178 6.13 -18.55 6.58
N THR A 179 5.05 -18.63 7.34
CA THR A 179 5.01 -18.22 8.76
C THR A 179 5.95 -19.07 9.61
N ASP A 180 5.93 -20.40 9.42
CA ASP A 180 6.80 -21.31 10.15
C ASP A 180 8.28 -21.08 9.82
N GLU A 181 8.60 -20.84 8.54
CA GLU A 181 9.95 -20.51 8.09
C GLU A 181 10.45 -19.18 8.69
N LEU A 182 9.67 -18.10 8.53
CA LEU A 182 10.03 -16.77 9.02
C LEU A 182 10.14 -16.75 10.55
N GLY A 183 9.20 -17.39 11.24
CA GLY A 183 9.26 -17.57 12.69
C GLY A 183 10.47 -18.38 13.12
N GLY A 184 10.84 -19.44 12.37
CA GLY A 184 12.06 -20.22 12.59
C GLY A 184 13.32 -19.36 12.52
N ARG A 185 13.45 -18.57 11.46
CA ARG A 185 14.57 -17.63 11.28
C ARG A 185 14.65 -16.59 12.39
N ALA A 186 13.52 -16.07 12.85
CA ALA A 186 13.47 -15.13 13.98
C ALA A 186 13.93 -15.82 15.28
N ARG A 187 13.51 -17.06 15.54
CA ARG A 187 13.99 -17.85 16.69
C ARG A 187 15.49 -18.11 16.63
N ASP A 188 16.03 -18.39 15.46
CA ASP A 188 17.47 -18.62 15.29
C ASP A 188 18.30 -17.35 15.51
N LEU A 189 17.79 -16.17 15.13
CA LEU A 189 18.39 -14.88 15.50
C LEU A 189 18.47 -14.73 17.02
N ILE A 190 17.37 -15.01 17.73
CA ILE A 190 17.32 -14.93 19.19
C ILE A 190 18.32 -15.90 19.83
N ARG A 191 18.40 -17.15 19.36
CA ARG A 191 19.35 -18.15 19.87
C ARG A 191 20.80 -17.78 19.65
N GLY A 192 21.09 -17.04 18.58
CA GLY A 192 22.44 -16.57 18.25
C GLY A 192 22.93 -15.38 19.07
N GLY A 193 22.06 -14.75 19.87
CA GLY A 193 22.40 -13.57 20.64
C GLY A 193 23.19 -13.86 21.92
N SER A 194 23.82 -12.82 22.45
CA SER A 194 24.56 -12.89 23.71
C SER A 194 24.33 -11.67 24.58
N LEU A 195 24.56 -11.82 25.89
CA LEU A 195 24.54 -10.71 26.84
C LEU A 195 25.96 -10.41 27.32
N PRO A 196 26.23 -9.19 27.84
CA PRO A 196 27.49 -8.89 28.49
C PRO A 196 27.77 -9.85 29.64
N GLN A 197 29.03 -10.25 29.80
CA GLN A 197 29.48 -11.21 30.82
C GLN A 197 28.97 -10.90 32.23
N ARG A 198 28.96 -9.62 32.61
CA ARG A 198 28.44 -9.20 33.91
C ARG A 198 26.99 -9.65 34.14
N LEU A 199 26.13 -9.46 33.14
CA LEU A 199 24.71 -9.78 33.25
C LEU A 199 24.49 -11.30 33.20
N LEU A 200 25.29 -12.02 32.42
CA LEU A 200 25.31 -13.49 32.44
C LEU A 200 25.64 -14.02 33.84
N THR A 201 26.69 -13.49 34.48
CA THR A 201 27.05 -13.88 35.86
C THR A 201 25.95 -13.51 36.86
N GLU A 202 25.35 -12.32 36.76
CA GLU A 202 24.23 -11.91 37.63
C GLU A 202 23.01 -12.86 37.49
N MET A 203 22.68 -13.26 36.25
CA MET A 203 21.62 -14.23 35.96
C MET A 203 21.92 -15.63 36.52
N GLU A 204 23.15 -16.12 36.36
CA GLU A 204 23.58 -17.42 36.88
C GLU A 204 23.55 -17.46 38.41
N ILE A 205 24.04 -16.40 39.08
CA ILE A 205 24.00 -16.29 40.55
C ILE A 205 22.53 -16.33 41.02
N ALA A 206 21.65 -15.52 40.42
CA ALA A 206 20.25 -15.49 40.81
C ALA A 206 19.55 -16.85 40.60
N ALA A 207 19.89 -17.57 39.54
CA ALA A 207 19.38 -18.92 39.27
C ALA A 207 19.86 -19.96 40.31
N VAL A 208 21.12 -19.89 40.73
CA VAL A 208 21.69 -20.77 41.77
C VAL A 208 21.09 -20.47 43.14
N GLU A 209 20.92 -19.20 43.48
CA GLU A 209 20.31 -18.77 44.75
C GLU A 209 18.84 -19.18 44.85
N LEU A 210 18.11 -19.14 43.74
CA LEU A 210 16.70 -19.54 43.69
C LEU A 210 16.51 -21.05 43.91
N ALA A 211 17.43 -21.88 43.41
CA ALA A 211 17.35 -23.34 43.44
C ALA A 211 18.55 -23.98 44.20
N PRO A 212 18.68 -23.75 45.52
CA PRO A 212 19.80 -24.27 46.29
C PRO A 212 19.75 -25.80 46.40
N GLY A 213 20.93 -26.43 46.48
CA GLY A 213 21.05 -27.88 46.70
C GLY A 213 20.82 -28.74 45.46
N GLY A 214 20.95 -28.18 44.25
CA GLY A 214 20.83 -28.93 43.00
C GLY A 214 19.39 -29.19 42.55
N LYS A 215 18.44 -28.35 43.00
CA LYS A 215 17.06 -28.34 42.49
C LYS A 215 17.03 -27.88 41.02
N PHE A 216 15.92 -28.18 40.36
CA PHE A 216 15.68 -27.74 38.99
C PHE A 216 14.98 -26.38 38.97
N LEU A 217 14.96 -25.76 37.80
CA LEU A 217 14.24 -24.53 37.52
C LEU A 217 13.11 -24.83 36.53
N GLU A 218 11.97 -24.17 36.76
CA GLU A 218 10.85 -24.08 35.82
C GLU A 218 10.78 -22.65 35.30
N ILE A 219 10.86 -22.47 33.99
CA ILE A 219 10.81 -21.19 33.32
C ILE A 219 9.45 -21.05 32.64
N ARG A 220 8.78 -19.93 32.90
CA ARG A 220 7.52 -19.55 32.27
C ARG A 220 7.65 -18.24 31.57
N VAL A 221 7.15 -18.19 30.34
CA VAL A 221 7.27 -17.05 29.44
C VAL A 221 5.89 -16.46 29.26
N PHE A 222 5.77 -15.18 29.57
CA PHE A 222 4.53 -14.42 29.47
C PHE A 222 4.69 -13.31 28.43
N ALA A 223 3.68 -13.17 27.59
CA ALA A 223 3.56 -12.06 26.67
C ALA A 223 2.43 -11.13 27.15
N GLY A 224 2.67 -9.83 27.09
CA GLY A 224 1.79 -8.80 27.65
C GLY A 224 2.16 -8.41 29.08
N ASN A 225 1.26 -7.68 29.75
CA ASN A 225 1.44 -7.25 31.14
C ASN A 225 0.11 -7.22 31.90
N GLY A 226 0.17 -7.26 33.23
CA GLY A 226 -1.01 -7.06 34.06
C GLY A 226 -2.08 -8.13 33.84
N ALA A 227 -3.32 -7.69 33.61
CA ALA A 227 -4.47 -8.57 33.44
C ALA A 227 -4.52 -9.24 32.06
N ASP A 228 -3.83 -8.67 31.06
CA ASP A 228 -3.86 -9.13 29.67
C ASP A 228 -2.67 -10.06 29.35
N ALA A 229 -1.84 -10.38 30.35
CA ALA A 229 -0.72 -11.26 30.18
C ALA A 229 -1.17 -12.70 29.88
N VAL A 230 -0.51 -13.31 28.91
CA VAL A 230 -0.78 -14.69 28.48
C VAL A 230 0.51 -15.49 28.54
N MET A 231 0.43 -16.71 29.08
CA MET A 231 1.57 -17.63 29.07
C MET A 231 1.75 -18.18 27.64
N ILE A 232 2.94 -17.96 27.07
CA ILE A 232 3.28 -18.38 25.70
C ILE A 232 4.34 -19.48 25.66
N GLY A 233 5.00 -19.77 26.79
CA GLY A 233 5.91 -20.91 26.87
C GLY A 233 6.18 -21.39 28.29
N GLU A 234 6.52 -22.68 28.40
CA GLU A 234 6.92 -23.34 29.64
C GLU A 234 8.09 -24.31 29.38
N TYR A 235 9.10 -24.23 30.24
CA TYR A 235 10.31 -25.07 30.22
C TYR A 235 10.58 -25.63 31.61
N GLY A 236 10.60 -26.95 31.74
CA GLY A 236 10.91 -27.64 32.98
C GLY A 236 12.33 -28.22 33.01
N GLY A 237 12.76 -28.67 34.19
CA GLY A 237 13.93 -29.53 34.33
C GLY A 237 15.26 -28.82 34.06
N VAL A 238 15.29 -27.49 34.09
CA VAL A 238 16.47 -26.70 33.77
C VAL A 238 17.43 -26.71 34.96
N ARG A 239 18.71 -27.02 34.73
CA ARG A 239 19.74 -26.87 35.77
C ARG A 239 20.18 -25.41 35.88
N PRO A 240 20.54 -24.90 37.06
CA PRO A 240 21.06 -23.53 37.19
C PRO A 240 22.26 -23.21 36.27
N LEU A 241 23.12 -24.20 36.00
CA LEU A 241 24.26 -24.06 35.08
C LEU A 241 23.85 -23.98 33.59
N GLU A 242 22.64 -24.41 33.25
CA GLU A 242 22.08 -24.38 31.88
C GLU A 242 21.11 -23.21 31.71
N PHE A 243 20.98 -22.34 32.72
CA PHE A 243 19.95 -21.32 32.80
C PHE A 243 19.98 -20.35 31.62
N ILE A 244 21.16 -19.90 31.19
CA ILE A 244 21.29 -18.96 30.08
C ILE A 244 20.79 -19.57 28.77
N ALA A 245 21.19 -20.81 28.47
CA ALA A 245 20.76 -21.51 27.25
C ALA A 245 19.25 -21.78 27.27
N ALA A 246 18.71 -22.18 28.42
CA ALA A 246 17.28 -22.37 28.59
C ALA A 246 16.49 -21.06 28.49
N TRP A 247 17.04 -19.96 29.01
CA TRP A 247 16.45 -18.63 28.87
C TRP A 247 16.37 -18.20 27.40
N LEU A 248 17.44 -18.39 26.62
CA LEU A 248 17.45 -18.08 25.18
C LEU A 248 16.38 -18.87 24.40
N GLU A 249 16.24 -20.16 24.66
CA GLU A 249 15.16 -20.97 24.07
C GLU A 249 13.77 -20.48 24.54
N ALA A 250 13.64 -20.13 25.82
CA ALA A 250 12.40 -19.63 26.37
C ALA A 250 11.95 -18.32 25.73
N VAL A 251 12.84 -17.33 25.60
CA VAL A 251 12.49 -16.06 24.96
C VAL A 251 12.23 -16.22 23.46
N ALA A 252 12.85 -17.21 22.80
CA ALA A 252 12.55 -17.55 21.41
C ALA A 252 11.09 -18.01 21.21
N CYS A 253 10.39 -18.49 22.25
CA CYS A 253 8.95 -18.79 22.13
C CYS A 253 8.13 -17.58 21.67
N LYS A 254 8.61 -16.34 21.85
CA LYS A 254 7.93 -15.12 21.36
C LYS A 254 7.63 -15.16 19.86
N PHE A 255 8.44 -15.90 19.09
CA PHE A 255 8.28 -16.08 17.65
C PHE A 255 7.78 -17.47 17.27
N SER A 256 7.22 -18.25 18.21
CA SER A 256 6.52 -19.50 17.88
C SER A 256 5.25 -19.22 17.07
N PRO A 257 4.74 -20.16 16.26
CA PRO A 257 3.50 -19.95 15.51
C PRO A 257 2.33 -19.57 16.42
N SER A 258 2.24 -20.19 17.60
CA SER A 258 1.21 -19.91 18.61
C SER A 258 1.34 -18.50 19.21
N ALA A 259 2.56 -18.05 19.55
CA ALA A 259 2.79 -16.71 20.09
C ALA A 259 2.61 -15.60 19.04
N LEU A 260 3.01 -15.86 17.79
CA LEU A 260 2.76 -14.96 16.65
C LEU A 260 1.26 -14.83 16.40
N ALA A 261 0.53 -15.94 16.39
CA ALA A 261 -0.92 -15.94 16.22
C ALA A 261 -1.65 -15.15 17.32
N LEU A 262 -1.25 -15.32 18.58
CA LEU A 262 -1.74 -14.50 19.69
C LEU A 262 -1.48 -13.00 19.46
N ARG A 263 -0.21 -12.63 19.19
CA ARG A 263 0.21 -11.23 19.07
C ARG A 263 -0.47 -10.51 17.91
N LEU A 264 -0.47 -11.15 16.73
CA LEU A 264 -1.02 -10.54 15.53
C LEU A 264 -2.54 -10.44 15.60
N SER A 265 -3.20 -11.36 16.30
CA SER A 265 -4.65 -11.26 16.56
C SER A 265 -5.03 -10.06 17.44
N GLN A 266 -4.07 -9.56 18.23
CA GLN A 266 -4.23 -8.34 19.02
C GLN A 266 -3.81 -7.07 18.26
N GLY A 267 -3.33 -7.19 17.01
CA GLY A 267 -2.88 -6.05 16.20
C GLY A 267 -1.64 -5.35 16.76
N LEU A 268 -0.83 -6.06 17.55
CA LEU A 268 0.34 -5.51 18.25
C LEU A 268 1.63 -5.71 17.45
N ALA A 269 2.46 -4.68 17.44
CA ALA A 269 3.86 -4.76 17.05
C ALA A 269 4.66 -5.63 18.03
N ASP A 270 5.84 -6.07 17.60
CA ASP A 270 6.72 -6.89 18.44
C ASP A 270 7.08 -6.19 19.77
N GLU A 271 7.40 -4.90 19.74
CA GLU A 271 7.78 -4.14 20.94
C GLU A 271 6.60 -3.80 21.86
N GLU A 272 5.36 -3.85 21.36
CA GLU A 272 4.15 -3.64 22.17
C GLU A 272 3.78 -4.89 22.98
N HIS A 273 4.15 -6.08 22.49
CA HIS A 273 3.91 -7.33 23.19
C HIS A 273 5.09 -7.65 24.12
N LEU A 274 5.08 -6.99 25.27
CA LEU A 274 6.13 -7.10 26.29
C LEU A 274 6.37 -8.56 26.69
N LEU A 275 7.64 -8.91 26.93
CA LEU A 275 8.03 -10.26 27.32
C LEU A 275 8.49 -10.28 28.77
N THR A 276 7.83 -11.07 29.62
CA THR A 276 8.25 -11.30 31.01
C THR A 276 8.56 -12.78 31.18
N VAL A 277 9.69 -13.11 31.81
CA VAL A 277 10.03 -14.49 32.13
C VAL A 277 10.04 -14.65 33.65
N ALA A 278 9.27 -15.61 34.16
CA ALA A 278 9.24 -15.96 35.57
C ALA A 278 9.89 -17.33 35.77
N VAL A 279 10.82 -17.41 36.71
CA VAL A 279 11.58 -18.62 37.01
C VAL A 279 11.26 -19.07 38.42
N PHE A 280 10.91 -20.33 38.58
CA PHE A 280 10.52 -20.95 39.85
C PHE A 280 11.44 -22.13 40.19
N PRO A 281 11.70 -22.41 41.47
CA PRO A 281 12.39 -23.63 41.86
C PRO A 281 11.45 -24.84 41.76
N ALA A 282 11.95 -25.92 41.18
CA ALA A 282 11.25 -27.19 41.01
C ALA A 282 11.95 -28.32 41.75
N ALA A 283 11.19 -29.10 42.52
CA ALA A 283 11.70 -30.25 43.27
C ALA A 283 11.82 -31.52 42.43
N THR A 284 11.07 -31.62 41.33
CA THR A 284 11.01 -32.78 40.43
C THR A 284 11.52 -32.41 39.05
N VAL A 285 12.17 -33.37 38.38
CA VAL A 285 12.53 -33.24 36.96
C VAL A 285 11.25 -33.24 36.13
N SER A 286 11.14 -32.28 35.22
CA SER A 286 10.09 -32.19 34.20
C SER A 286 10.76 -31.92 32.87
N ASP A 287 10.47 -32.70 31.83
CA ASP A 287 11.04 -32.49 30.48
C ASP A 287 10.13 -31.60 29.60
N THR A 288 9.26 -30.80 30.22
CA THR A 288 8.36 -29.90 29.48
C THR A 288 9.16 -28.88 28.69
N LYS A 289 8.91 -28.80 27.38
CA LYS A 289 9.33 -27.70 26.50
C LYS A 289 8.17 -27.42 25.55
N ASN A 290 7.39 -26.40 25.86
CA ASN A 290 6.18 -26.10 25.10
C ASN A 290 6.10 -24.60 24.80
N CYS A 291 5.99 -24.24 23.51
CA CYS A 291 5.70 -22.87 23.05
C CYS A 291 4.34 -22.78 22.32
N ALA A 292 3.53 -23.84 22.35
CA ALA A 292 2.23 -23.96 21.70
C ALA A 292 1.12 -23.96 22.75
N LEU A 293 0.97 -22.83 23.45
CA LEU A 293 0.04 -22.67 24.57
C LEU A 293 -1.24 -21.90 24.21
N TRP A 294 -1.24 -21.14 23.12
CA TRP A 294 -2.43 -20.45 22.62
C TRP A 294 -3.09 -21.25 21.50
N GLU A 295 -4.38 -21.53 21.66
CA GLU A 295 -5.20 -22.38 20.77
C GLU A 295 -6.26 -21.61 19.98
N GLY A 296 -6.17 -20.28 19.94
CA GLY A 296 -7.14 -19.45 19.22
C GLY A 296 -6.99 -19.50 17.69
N VAL A 297 -7.98 -18.95 16.99
CA VAL A 297 -7.93 -18.75 15.54
C VAL A 297 -7.39 -17.34 15.25
N PRO A 298 -6.37 -17.17 14.39
CA PRO A 298 -5.87 -15.86 14.00
C PRO A 298 -6.97 -14.92 13.48
N ASP A 299 -6.98 -13.67 13.95
CA ASP A 299 -8.02 -12.69 13.60
C ASP A 299 -7.42 -11.31 13.27
N ALA A 300 -7.75 -10.73 12.11
CA ALA A 300 -7.27 -9.41 11.70
C ALA A 300 -8.05 -8.24 12.32
N THR A 301 -9.10 -8.49 13.10
CA THR A 301 -10.02 -7.43 13.59
C THR A 301 -9.32 -6.30 14.31
N ALA A 302 -8.39 -6.60 15.23
CA ALA A 302 -7.63 -5.58 15.97
C ALA A 302 -6.68 -4.78 15.06
N LEU A 303 -6.02 -5.47 14.12
CA LEU A 303 -5.19 -4.83 13.09
C LEU A 303 -6.01 -3.86 12.24
N VAL A 304 -7.17 -4.30 11.73
CA VAL A 304 -8.06 -3.49 10.90
C VAL A 304 -8.57 -2.27 11.67
N ALA A 305 -8.97 -2.44 12.94
CA ALA A 305 -9.41 -1.34 13.79
C ALA A 305 -8.32 -0.29 13.99
N ARG A 306 -7.06 -0.71 14.12
CA ARG A 306 -5.90 0.19 14.20
C ARG A 306 -5.60 0.85 12.85
N LEU A 307 -5.69 0.11 11.74
CA LEU A 307 -5.54 0.64 10.38
C LEU A 307 -6.59 1.71 10.07
N ASP A 308 -7.84 1.51 10.46
CA ASP A 308 -8.94 2.46 10.19
C ASP A 308 -8.69 3.85 10.81
N GLN A 309 -7.83 3.94 11.84
CA GLN A 309 -7.42 5.22 12.42
C GLN A 309 -6.41 5.98 11.55
N ILE A 310 -5.63 5.27 10.73
CA ILE A 310 -4.58 5.85 9.87
C ILE A 310 -5.04 6.08 8.43
N LEU A 311 -5.95 5.25 7.90
CA LEU A 311 -6.41 5.30 6.51
C LEU A 311 -6.90 6.68 6.06
N PRO A 312 -7.63 7.47 6.88
CA PRO A 312 -8.03 8.83 6.50
C PRO A 312 -6.86 9.75 6.16
N ARG A 313 -5.66 9.51 6.67
CA ARG A 313 -4.45 10.31 6.37
C ARG A 313 -3.57 9.69 5.29
N VAL A 314 -3.90 8.48 4.83
CA VAL A 314 -3.09 7.74 3.86
C VAL A 314 -3.85 7.60 2.54
N THR A 315 -4.97 6.88 2.53
CA THR A 315 -5.63 6.41 1.30
C THR A 315 -6.83 7.26 0.86
N THR A 316 -7.47 8.00 1.76
CA THR A 316 -8.64 8.81 1.44
C THR A 316 -8.30 10.00 0.54
N LEU A 317 -9.04 10.18 -0.55
CA LEU A 317 -8.90 11.34 -1.44
C LEU A 317 -9.89 12.46 -1.03
N HIS A 318 -9.38 13.61 -0.58
CA HIS A 318 -10.18 14.75 -0.08
C HIS A 318 -10.22 15.95 -1.03
N VAL A 319 -9.17 16.21 -1.81
CA VAL A 319 -8.95 17.55 -2.38
C VAL A 319 -9.84 17.87 -3.60
N PHE A 320 -10.71 16.95 -4.04
CA PHE A 320 -11.58 17.22 -5.18
C PHE A 320 -12.99 17.65 -4.74
N LYS A 321 -13.16 18.97 -4.61
CA LYS A 321 -14.46 19.63 -4.84
C LYS A 321 -14.52 20.00 -6.33
N ALA A 322 -15.72 19.92 -6.91
CA ALA A 322 -16.15 20.25 -8.28
C ALA A 322 -15.08 20.71 -9.30
N GLN A 323 -15.09 20.12 -10.51
CA GLN A 323 -14.28 20.56 -11.66
C GLN A 323 -14.31 22.10 -11.78
N GLY A 324 -13.18 22.79 -11.59
CA GLY A 324 -13.21 24.26 -11.47
C GLY A 324 -12.11 24.90 -10.61
N GLU A 325 -11.55 24.16 -9.65
CA GLU A 325 -10.58 24.72 -8.68
C GLU A 325 -9.18 24.09 -8.83
N ALA A 326 -8.12 24.91 -8.72
CA ALA A 326 -6.74 24.42 -8.71
C ALA A 326 -6.38 23.78 -7.36
N LEU A 327 -5.73 22.61 -7.36
CA LEU A 327 -5.35 21.91 -6.14
C LEU A 327 -4.29 22.70 -5.37
N ARG A 328 -4.52 23.01 -4.09
CA ARG A 328 -3.54 23.72 -3.25
C ARG A 328 -2.93 22.80 -2.20
N PRO A 329 -1.62 22.94 -1.88
CA PRO A 329 -0.97 22.12 -0.85
C PRO A 329 -1.66 22.18 0.50
N GLU A 330 -2.23 23.33 0.87
CA GLU A 330 -2.90 23.53 2.17
C GLU A 330 -4.19 22.73 2.31
N HIS A 331 -4.76 22.29 1.18
CA HIS A 331 -5.97 21.46 1.16
C HIS A 331 -5.67 19.96 1.27
N CYS A 332 -4.42 19.53 1.06
CA CYS A 332 -4.03 18.12 1.15
C CYS A 332 -4.14 17.62 2.60
N ARG A 333 -4.91 16.55 2.79
CA ARG A 333 -5.17 15.94 4.12
C ARG A 333 -4.66 14.51 4.20
N SER A 334 -4.33 13.90 3.07
CA SER A 334 -3.77 12.55 2.99
C SER A 334 -2.55 12.47 2.08
N LEU A 335 -1.81 11.37 2.18
CA LEU A 335 -0.75 11.03 1.22
C LEU A 335 -1.30 10.83 -0.21
N HIS A 336 -2.51 10.29 -0.36
CA HIS A 336 -3.21 10.20 -1.64
C HIS A 336 -3.46 11.58 -2.28
N ASP A 337 -3.88 12.57 -1.48
CA ASP A 337 -4.05 13.94 -1.96
C ASP A 337 -2.75 14.52 -2.52
N LEU A 338 -1.63 14.27 -1.82
CA LEU A 338 -0.32 14.77 -2.22
C LEU A 338 0.19 14.14 -3.52
N ILE A 339 -0.09 12.85 -3.76
CA ILE A 339 0.20 12.19 -5.04
C ILE A 339 -0.55 12.90 -6.17
N CYS A 340 -1.85 13.14 -5.98
CA CYS A 340 -2.69 13.81 -6.98
C CYS A 340 -2.21 15.24 -7.26
N LEU A 341 -1.85 15.98 -6.21
CA LEU A 341 -1.25 17.31 -6.32
C LEU A 341 0.04 17.26 -7.15
N CYS A 342 0.94 16.32 -6.87
CA CYS A 342 2.21 16.23 -7.60
C CYS A 342 1.99 15.93 -9.09
N MET A 343 1.04 15.05 -9.42
CA MET A 343 0.68 14.77 -10.81
C MET A 343 0.12 16.01 -11.51
N GLU A 344 -0.82 16.73 -10.89
CA GLU A 344 -1.40 17.96 -11.46
C GLU A 344 -0.31 19.03 -11.69
N ARG A 345 0.60 19.21 -10.72
CA ARG A 345 1.68 20.20 -10.81
C ARG A 345 2.70 19.83 -11.88
N GLY A 346 3.08 18.57 -12.00
CA GLY A 346 3.95 18.09 -13.07
C GLY A 346 3.35 18.38 -14.44
N LEU A 347 2.05 18.12 -14.60
CA LEU A 347 1.34 18.38 -15.86
C LEU A 347 1.22 19.88 -16.17
N ALA A 348 0.88 20.70 -15.18
CA ALA A 348 0.84 22.15 -15.32
C ALA A 348 2.19 22.72 -15.80
N GLN A 349 3.31 22.17 -15.31
CA GLN A 349 4.63 22.58 -15.78
C GLN A 349 4.88 22.23 -17.25
N ILE A 350 4.56 21.00 -17.68
CA ILE A 350 4.67 20.65 -19.11
C ILE A 350 3.83 21.59 -19.96
N PHE A 351 2.63 21.92 -19.49
CA PHE A 351 1.70 22.74 -20.23
C PHE A 351 2.16 24.19 -20.37
N ALA A 352 2.82 24.74 -19.36
CA ALA A 352 3.44 26.06 -19.45
C ALA A 352 4.49 26.15 -20.57
N PHE A 353 5.13 25.04 -20.96
CA PHE A 353 6.11 25.01 -22.07
C PHE A 353 5.50 24.67 -23.44
N ALA A 354 4.32 24.06 -23.50
CA ALA A 354 3.64 23.70 -24.75
C ALA A 354 3.16 24.91 -25.56
N GLY A 355 3.22 26.12 -25.00
CA GLY A 355 2.78 27.37 -25.61
C GLY A 355 1.33 27.74 -25.25
N GLU A 356 0.88 28.90 -25.72
CA GLU A 356 -0.49 29.37 -25.47
C GLU A 356 -1.53 28.44 -26.13
N PRO A 357 -2.72 28.29 -25.52
CA PRO A 357 -3.86 27.62 -26.14
C PRO A 357 -4.11 28.15 -27.56
N ALA A 358 -4.51 27.27 -28.48
CA ALA A 358 -4.85 27.60 -29.88
C ALA A 358 -3.70 27.99 -30.83
N ARG A 359 -2.42 27.97 -30.42
CA ARG A 359 -1.31 28.28 -31.34
C ARG A 359 -0.82 27.04 -32.10
N GLY A 360 -1.35 26.81 -33.29
CA GLY A 360 -0.97 25.70 -34.16
C GLY A 360 -1.36 24.32 -33.61
N LEU A 361 -0.82 23.25 -34.20
CA LEU A 361 -1.14 21.86 -33.83
C LEU A 361 -0.44 21.36 -32.55
N ALA A 362 0.64 22.02 -32.13
CA ALA A 362 1.42 21.63 -30.95
C ALA A 362 0.90 22.26 -29.64
N GLY A 363 0.12 23.35 -29.75
CA GLY A 363 -0.52 23.97 -28.60
C GLY A 363 -1.61 23.08 -28.00
N ILE A 364 -1.86 23.25 -26.70
CA ILE A 364 -2.88 22.48 -25.97
C ILE A 364 -4.27 22.73 -26.57
N LYS A 365 -5.03 21.64 -26.74
CA LYS A 365 -6.41 21.66 -27.24
C LYS A 365 -7.35 21.06 -26.19
N GLN A 366 -8.51 21.67 -25.96
CA GLN A 366 -9.56 21.06 -25.14
C GLN A 366 -10.48 20.22 -26.01
N LEU A 367 -10.41 18.90 -25.87
CA LEU A 367 -11.35 17.98 -26.48
C LEU A 367 -12.66 17.98 -25.68
N ARG A 368 -13.73 18.44 -26.32
CA ARG A 368 -15.09 18.31 -25.80
C ARG A 368 -15.79 17.14 -26.44
N LEU A 369 -16.43 16.35 -25.60
CA LEU A 369 -17.19 15.18 -25.98
C LEU A 369 -18.68 15.44 -25.76
N GLU A 370 -19.52 14.57 -26.28
CA GLU A 370 -20.98 14.65 -26.08
C GLU A 370 -21.44 14.21 -24.68
N ILE A 371 -20.47 13.92 -23.82
CA ILE A 371 -20.57 13.47 -22.43
C ILE A 371 -19.91 14.52 -21.51
N PRO A 372 -20.15 14.52 -20.18
CA PRO A 372 -19.62 15.54 -19.26
C PRO A 372 -18.13 15.34 -18.92
N VAL A 373 -17.30 15.11 -19.95
CA VAL A 373 -15.85 14.89 -19.83
C VAL A 373 -15.13 15.85 -20.78
N VAL A 374 -14.17 16.59 -20.21
CA VAL A 374 -13.25 17.45 -20.97
C VAL A 374 -11.85 16.86 -20.83
N ILE A 375 -11.15 16.71 -21.95
CA ILE A 375 -9.80 16.14 -21.99
C ILE A 375 -8.86 17.17 -22.61
N ASN A 376 -7.79 17.55 -21.91
CA ASN A 376 -6.75 18.37 -22.52
C ASN A 376 -5.84 17.49 -23.38
N ILE A 377 -5.73 17.81 -24.66
CA ILE A 377 -4.96 17.06 -25.63
C ILE A 377 -3.59 17.72 -25.86
N PHE A 378 -2.55 16.90 -25.74
CA PHE A 378 -1.20 17.21 -26.21
C PHE A 378 -0.90 16.38 -27.46
N ASN A 379 -0.61 17.06 -28.56
CA ASN A 379 -0.37 16.41 -29.85
C ASN A 379 1.14 16.35 -30.12
N LEU A 380 1.67 15.14 -30.16
CA LEU A 380 3.05 14.79 -30.47
C LEU A 380 3.37 14.85 -31.96
N GLY A 381 2.35 14.95 -32.81
CA GLY A 381 2.47 14.82 -34.26
C GLY A 381 1.57 13.70 -34.76
N GLY A 382 0.81 13.99 -35.81
CA GLY A 382 -0.12 13.03 -36.41
C GLY A 382 -1.33 12.64 -35.54
N GLY A 383 -1.45 13.12 -34.30
CA GLY A 383 -2.56 12.81 -33.39
C GLY A 383 -3.85 13.58 -33.68
N LEU A 384 -3.75 14.74 -34.34
CA LEU A 384 -4.88 15.60 -34.74
C LEU A 384 -4.87 15.88 -36.25
N PHE A 385 -6.05 16.13 -36.83
CA PHE A 385 -6.14 16.63 -38.20
C PHE A 385 -5.67 18.08 -38.32
N PRO A 386 -5.09 18.50 -39.48
CA PRO A 386 -4.62 19.88 -39.68
C PRO A 386 -5.69 20.96 -39.48
N SER A 387 -6.97 20.62 -39.65
CA SER A 387 -8.12 21.52 -39.41
C SER A 387 -8.20 22.04 -37.97
N ALA A 388 -7.60 21.34 -37.01
CA ALA A 388 -7.61 21.70 -35.60
C ALA A 388 -6.59 22.79 -35.21
N ALA A 389 -5.69 23.19 -36.12
CA ALA A 389 -4.53 24.03 -35.81
C ALA A 389 -4.88 25.36 -35.11
N GLU A 390 -5.92 26.06 -35.57
CA GLU A 390 -6.29 27.40 -35.06
C GLU A 390 -7.41 27.36 -34.00
N ARG A 391 -7.82 26.17 -33.54
CA ARG A 391 -8.91 26.01 -32.56
C ARG A 391 -8.37 25.78 -31.15
N ALA A 392 -8.94 26.42 -30.14
CA ALA A 392 -8.64 26.10 -28.73
C ALA A 392 -9.41 24.87 -28.24
N VAL A 393 -10.63 24.71 -28.75
CA VAL A 393 -11.57 23.64 -28.43
C VAL A 393 -11.78 22.80 -29.68
N ILE A 394 -11.66 21.48 -29.54
CA ILE A 394 -11.77 20.50 -30.62
C ILE A 394 -12.85 19.46 -30.28
N SER A 395 -13.36 18.78 -31.30
CA SER A 395 -14.29 17.66 -31.15
C SER A 395 -13.61 16.33 -31.44
N MET A 396 -14.33 15.22 -31.25
CA MET A 396 -13.84 13.88 -31.59
C MET A 396 -13.48 13.75 -33.08
N GLU A 397 -14.14 14.49 -33.98
CA GLU A 397 -13.87 14.49 -35.43
C GLU A 397 -12.49 15.07 -35.78
N ASP A 398 -11.92 15.90 -34.90
CA ASP A 398 -10.59 16.48 -35.09
C ASP A 398 -9.46 15.50 -34.68
N VAL A 399 -9.79 14.36 -34.05
CA VAL A 399 -8.83 13.35 -33.58
C VAL A 399 -8.45 12.39 -34.70
N ARG A 400 -7.15 12.31 -35.00
CA ARG A 400 -6.59 11.42 -36.03
C ARG A 400 -5.91 10.17 -35.45
N SER A 401 -5.46 10.25 -34.20
CA SER A 401 -4.81 9.13 -33.50
C SER A 401 -5.71 7.90 -33.48
N ILE A 402 -5.24 6.80 -34.07
CA ILE A 402 -5.97 5.53 -34.13
C ILE A 402 -6.36 5.05 -32.73
N PRO A 403 -5.42 4.91 -31.77
CA PRO A 403 -5.79 4.40 -30.45
C PRO A 403 -6.69 5.36 -29.66
N ALA A 404 -6.51 6.68 -29.81
CA ALA A 404 -7.37 7.65 -29.14
C ALA A 404 -8.80 7.61 -29.67
N TRP A 405 -8.94 7.54 -31.00
CA TRP A 405 -10.25 7.47 -31.63
C TRP A 405 -11.01 6.20 -31.21
N SER A 406 -10.33 5.04 -31.16
CA SER A 406 -10.92 3.79 -30.67
C SER A 406 -11.36 3.85 -29.20
N LEU A 407 -10.54 4.43 -28.31
CA LEU A 407 -10.93 4.61 -26.91
C LEU A 407 -12.15 5.55 -26.78
N LEU A 408 -12.12 6.68 -27.51
CA LEU A 408 -13.19 7.68 -27.46
C LEU A 408 -14.52 7.13 -27.95
N LEU A 409 -14.54 6.29 -28.99
CA LEU A 409 -15.75 5.62 -29.47
C LEU A 409 -16.45 4.84 -28.36
N GLY A 410 -15.70 4.06 -27.58
CA GLY A 410 -16.26 3.35 -26.43
C GLY A 410 -16.76 4.32 -25.35
N LEU A 411 -15.99 5.37 -25.08
CA LEU A 411 -16.29 6.32 -24.00
C LEU A 411 -17.59 7.11 -24.24
N VAL A 412 -17.88 7.44 -25.50
CA VAL A 412 -19.10 8.17 -25.90
C VAL A 412 -20.25 7.26 -26.34
N CYS A 413 -20.13 5.94 -26.11
CA CYS A 413 -21.11 4.96 -26.56
C CYS A 413 -22.54 5.30 -26.06
N PRO A 414 -23.54 5.43 -26.96
CA PRO A 414 -24.91 5.77 -26.59
C PRO A 414 -25.60 4.75 -25.68
N ALA A 415 -25.12 3.50 -25.66
CA ALA A 415 -25.62 2.45 -24.79
C ALA A 415 -25.42 2.77 -23.30
N VAL A 416 -24.54 3.73 -22.97
CA VAL A 416 -24.30 4.20 -21.60
C VAL A 416 -24.74 5.65 -21.43
N SER A 417 -25.70 5.87 -20.53
CA SER A 417 -26.19 7.21 -20.20
C SER A 417 -25.36 7.84 -19.08
N TRP A 418 -24.64 8.92 -19.38
CA TRP A 418 -23.89 9.70 -18.39
C TRP A 418 -24.82 10.58 -17.56
N SER A 419 -24.53 10.69 -16.25
CA SER A 419 -25.19 11.65 -15.36
C SER A 419 -24.45 13.00 -15.37
N GLY A 420 -25.19 14.11 -15.35
CA GLY A 420 -24.63 15.46 -15.30
C GLY A 420 -24.87 16.30 -16.56
N ALA A 421 -24.77 17.63 -16.41
CA ALA A 421 -24.91 18.56 -17.52
C ALA A 421 -23.66 18.53 -18.42
N ARG A 422 -23.86 18.72 -19.73
CA ARG A 422 -22.76 18.96 -20.66
C ARG A 422 -22.04 20.25 -20.26
N HIS A 423 -20.71 20.27 -20.42
CA HIS A 423 -19.93 21.49 -20.21
C HIS A 423 -20.11 22.43 -21.39
N GLU A 424 -21.14 23.28 -21.30
CA GLU A 424 -21.45 24.30 -22.32
C GLU A 424 -20.46 25.48 -22.26
N GLU A 425 -20.04 25.89 -21.06
CA GLU A 425 -19.13 27.02 -20.86
C GLU A 425 -17.64 26.60 -20.93
N THR A 426 -16.80 27.47 -21.49
CA THR A 426 -15.34 27.29 -21.46
C THR A 426 -14.82 27.62 -20.07
N PRO A 427 -14.26 26.66 -19.32
CA PRO A 427 -13.69 26.97 -18.01
C PRO A 427 -12.56 27.99 -18.20
N LEU A 428 -12.56 29.03 -17.37
CA LEU A 428 -11.62 30.15 -17.44
C LEU A 428 -10.16 29.70 -17.23
N VAL A 429 -9.97 28.55 -16.57
CA VAL A 429 -8.68 27.89 -16.31
C VAL A 429 -8.80 26.43 -16.75
N PRO A 430 -7.87 25.89 -17.57
CA PRO A 430 -7.87 24.48 -17.90
C PRO A 430 -7.63 23.64 -16.63
N HIS A 431 -8.51 22.67 -16.35
CA HIS A 431 -8.27 21.68 -15.30
C HIS A 431 -7.45 20.53 -15.86
N TYR A 432 -6.31 20.25 -15.23
CA TYR A 432 -5.37 19.21 -15.68
C TYR A 432 -5.67 17.84 -15.08
N SER A 433 -6.87 17.64 -14.54
CA SER A 433 -7.29 16.37 -13.95
C SER A 433 -7.49 15.28 -15.00
N SER A 434 -7.92 15.65 -16.22
CA SER A 434 -8.04 14.75 -17.37
C SER A 434 -7.26 15.28 -18.57
N TYR A 435 -6.41 14.44 -19.14
CA TYR A 435 -5.57 14.80 -20.28
C TYR A 435 -5.23 13.57 -21.11
N ALA A 436 -4.93 13.78 -22.38
CA ALA A 436 -4.38 12.76 -23.24
C ALA A 436 -3.22 13.29 -24.08
N VAL A 437 -2.28 12.40 -24.35
CA VAL A 437 -1.14 12.66 -25.20
C VAL A 437 -1.17 11.73 -26.39
N LEU A 438 -1.15 12.30 -27.58
CA LEU A 438 -1.50 11.60 -28.81
C LEU A 438 -0.39 11.74 -29.86
N SER A 439 -0.01 10.64 -30.50
CA SER A 439 0.55 10.63 -31.86
C SER A 439 -0.41 9.87 -32.80
N GLN A 440 -0.04 9.64 -34.06
CA GLN A 440 -0.87 8.83 -34.95
C GLN A 440 -1.08 7.39 -34.43
N PHE A 441 -0.04 6.77 -33.86
CA PHE A 441 -0.03 5.35 -33.44
C PHE A 441 0.20 5.16 -31.94
N PHE A 442 0.13 6.24 -31.17
CA PHE A 442 0.31 6.21 -29.72
C PHE A 442 -0.73 7.06 -29.01
N MET A 443 -1.18 6.58 -27.86
CA MET A 443 -2.03 7.31 -26.93
C MET A 443 -1.59 7.02 -25.49
N HIS A 444 -1.55 8.07 -24.68
CA HIS A 444 -1.69 7.97 -23.23
C HIS A 444 -2.84 8.86 -22.80
N CYS A 445 -3.84 8.32 -22.13
CA CYS A 445 -5.03 9.05 -21.70
C CYS A 445 -5.23 8.81 -20.20
N THR A 446 -5.20 9.89 -19.42
CA THR A 446 -5.58 9.86 -18.01
C THR A 446 -6.92 10.56 -17.87
N LEU A 447 -7.94 9.86 -17.37
CA LEU A 447 -9.22 10.44 -16.99
C LEU A 447 -9.37 10.36 -15.48
N ARG A 448 -9.57 11.52 -14.86
CA ARG A 448 -10.00 11.60 -13.46
C ARG A 448 -11.45 12.00 -13.43
N LEU A 449 -12.31 11.04 -13.10
CA LEU A 449 -13.75 11.20 -13.05
C LEU A 449 -14.17 11.04 -11.60
N GLU A 450 -14.52 12.16 -10.95
CA GLU A 450 -14.76 12.21 -9.50
C GLU A 450 -13.55 11.66 -8.71
N GLN A 451 -13.73 10.57 -7.96
CA GLN A 451 -12.65 9.91 -7.20
C GLN A 451 -12.05 8.71 -7.93
N ASN A 452 -12.52 8.39 -9.14
CA ASN A 452 -11.94 7.33 -9.96
C ASN A 452 -10.85 7.92 -10.86
N LEU A 453 -9.72 7.21 -10.94
CA LEU A 453 -8.64 7.50 -11.87
C LEU A 453 -8.53 6.34 -12.86
N TYR A 454 -8.61 6.67 -14.14
CA TYR A 454 -8.41 5.76 -15.26
C TYR A 454 -7.18 6.21 -16.03
N VAL A 455 -6.30 5.26 -16.37
CA VAL A 455 -5.14 5.53 -17.22
C VAL A 455 -5.11 4.47 -18.31
N ALA A 456 -5.34 4.86 -19.56
CA ALA A 456 -5.24 4.00 -20.73
C ALA A 456 -4.03 4.42 -21.56
N GLU A 457 -3.16 3.48 -21.87
CA GLU A 457 -2.00 3.68 -22.73
C GLU A 457 -1.99 2.64 -23.85
N CYS A 458 -1.63 3.05 -25.05
CA CYS A 458 -1.55 2.18 -26.20
C CYS A 458 -0.43 2.63 -27.14
N SER A 459 0.32 1.64 -27.65
CA SER A 459 1.18 1.79 -28.83
C SER A 459 0.79 0.74 -29.86
N CYS A 460 0.48 1.18 -31.08
CA CYS A 460 0.15 0.33 -32.22
C CYS A 460 1.06 0.63 -33.42
N GLU A 461 2.29 1.06 -33.16
CA GLU A 461 3.29 1.37 -34.19
C GLU A 461 3.85 0.08 -34.80
N ASP A 462 4.06 0.08 -36.12
CA ASP A 462 4.64 -1.07 -36.81
C ASP A 462 6.14 -1.21 -36.52
N GLY A 463 6.61 -2.45 -36.39
CA GLY A 463 8.01 -2.75 -36.09
C GLY A 463 8.40 -2.65 -34.61
N VAL A 464 7.47 -2.27 -33.73
CA VAL A 464 7.61 -2.30 -32.26
C VAL A 464 6.58 -3.26 -31.67
N GLU A 465 6.82 -3.79 -30.46
CA GLU A 465 5.82 -4.60 -29.75
C GLU A 465 4.57 -3.75 -29.45
N LYS A 466 3.45 -4.08 -30.09
CA LYS A 466 2.16 -3.42 -29.87
C LYS A 466 1.59 -3.81 -28.51
N TYR A 467 0.99 -2.86 -27.81
CA TYR A 467 0.41 -3.12 -26.49
C TYR A 467 -0.73 -2.16 -26.13
N VAL A 468 -1.60 -2.62 -25.23
CA VAL A 468 -2.56 -1.81 -24.48
C VAL A 468 -2.33 -2.06 -23.00
N GLN A 469 -2.22 -0.98 -22.24
CA GLN A 469 -2.12 -1.00 -20.80
C GLN A 469 -3.22 -0.13 -20.21
N PHE A 470 -3.93 -0.68 -19.23
CA PHE A 470 -4.99 0.00 -18.51
C PHE A 470 -4.69 -0.05 -17.02
N ARG A 471 -4.86 1.08 -16.34
CA ARG A 471 -4.81 1.16 -14.88
C ARG A 471 -6.05 1.84 -14.37
N PHE A 472 -6.55 1.34 -13.24
CA PHE A 472 -7.67 1.90 -12.54
C PHE A 472 -7.33 2.05 -11.06
N LYS A 473 -7.66 3.21 -10.48
CA LYS A 473 -7.70 3.41 -9.03
C LYS A 473 -9.08 3.91 -8.66
N GLY A 474 -9.82 3.11 -7.91
CA GLY A 474 -11.14 3.46 -7.39
C GLY A 474 -11.04 4.34 -6.13
N GLY A 475 -12.12 5.06 -5.81
CA GLY A 475 -12.14 5.93 -4.61
C GLY A 475 -13.45 5.94 -3.82
N THR A 476 -14.61 5.95 -4.49
CA THR A 476 -15.92 6.03 -3.80
C THR A 476 -16.45 4.65 -3.40
N GLY A 477 -17.23 4.61 -2.31
CA GLY A 477 -17.93 3.41 -1.78
C GLY A 477 -17.40 2.89 -0.46
N THR A 478 -18.11 1.92 0.12
CA THR A 478 -17.57 1.09 1.21
C THR A 478 -16.47 0.18 0.70
N LYS A 479 -15.64 -0.36 1.61
CA LYS A 479 -14.59 -1.35 1.32
C LYS A 479 -15.10 -2.50 0.43
N VAL A 480 -16.27 -3.05 0.77
CA VAL A 480 -16.91 -4.14 0.01
C VAL A 480 -17.32 -3.68 -1.40
N GLN A 481 -17.93 -2.50 -1.55
CA GLN A 481 -18.35 -2.00 -2.85
C GLN A 481 -17.17 -1.72 -3.79
N ARG A 482 -16.06 -1.18 -3.25
CA ARG A 482 -14.83 -0.97 -4.02
C ARG A 482 -14.26 -2.28 -4.55
N ARG A 483 -14.20 -3.31 -3.70
CA ARG A 483 -13.76 -4.67 -4.08
C ARG A 483 -14.65 -5.29 -5.14
N SER A 484 -15.98 -5.28 -4.94
CA SER A 484 -16.92 -5.84 -5.93
C SER A 484 -16.76 -5.19 -7.30
N ARG A 485 -16.63 -3.86 -7.37
CA ARG A 485 -16.37 -3.13 -8.62
C ARG A 485 -15.07 -3.58 -9.27
N LEU A 486 -13.99 -3.70 -8.50
CA LEU A 486 -12.70 -4.12 -9.01
C LEU A 486 -12.73 -5.55 -9.57
N GLU A 487 -13.41 -6.47 -8.88
CA GLU A 487 -13.59 -7.86 -9.34
C GLU A 487 -14.44 -7.95 -10.61
N ILE A 488 -15.49 -7.13 -10.74
CA ILE A 488 -16.26 -7.03 -11.99
C ILE A 488 -15.34 -6.60 -13.15
N MET A 489 -14.57 -5.52 -12.94
CA MET A 489 -13.63 -5.02 -13.95
C MET A 489 -12.58 -6.08 -14.31
N ARG A 490 -12.04 -6.79 -13.32
CA ARG A 490 -11.09 -7.90 -13.52
C ARG A 490 -11.68 -8.98 -14.42
N LEU A 491 -12.87 -9.49 -14.10
CA LEU A 491 -13.51 -10.55 -14.90
C LEU A 491 -13.82 -10.12 -16.34
N ILE A 492 -14.20 -8.85 -16.54
CA ILE A 492 -14.42 -8.30 -17.88
C ILE A 492 -13.10 -8.25 -18.65
N LEU A 493 -12.06 -7.67 -18.06
CA LEU A 493 -10.76 -7.50 -18.71
C LEU A 493 -10.07 -8.84 -19.00
N GLU A 494 -10.12 -9.80 -18.08
CA GLU A 494 -9.65 -11.18 -18.31
C GLU A 494 -10.40 -11.85 -19.47
N GLY A 495 -11.74 -11.66 -19.53
CA GLY A 495 -12.56 -12.15 -20.64
C GLY A 495 -12.19 -11.53 -22.00
N GLU A 496 -11.67 -10.31 -21.99
CA GLU A 496 -11.19 -9.57 -23.16
C GLU A 496 -9.70 -9.82 -23.48
N GLY A 497 -9.08 -10.79 -22.81
CA GLY A 497 -7.72 -11.27 -23.08
C GLY A 497 -6.60 -10.46 -22.42
N PHE A 498 -6.90 -9.60 -21.44
CA PHE A 498 -5.88 -8.92 -20.67
C PHE A 498 -5.30 -9.83 -19.58
N ALA A 499 -3.99 -9.73 -19.35
CA ALA A 499 -3.39 -10.16 -18.09
C ALA A 499 -3.67 -9.08 -17.05
N VAL A 500 -4.38 -9.43 -15.98
CA VAL A 500 -4.84 -8.49 -14.95
C VAL A 500 -4.17 -8.79 -13.63
N ASP A 501 -3.67 -7.75 -12.98
CA ASP A 501 -3.23 -7.75 -11.59
C ASP A 501 -4.05 -6.73 -10.81
N SER A 502 -4.42 -7.05 -9.58
CA SER A 502 -5.29 -6.19 -8.77
C SER A 502 -5.00 -6.35 -7.28
N CYS A 503 -4.96 -5.23 -6.56
CA CYS A 503 -4.78 -5.19 -5.11
C CYS A 503 -5.68 -4.10 -4.55
N GLY A 504 -6.36 -4.34 -3.42
CA GLY A 504 -7.23 -3.36 -2.78
C GLY A 504 -8.30 -2.78 -3.72
N ASP A 505 -8.14 -1.53 -4.14
CA ASP A 505 -8.99 -0.82 -5.10
C ASP A 505 -8.21 -0.30 -6.33
N TYR A 506 -7.06 -0.90 -6.60
CA TYR A 506 -6.19 -0.64 -7.74
C TYR A 506 -6.10 -1.86 -8.65
N LEU A 507 -6.16 -1.63 -9.96
CA LEU A 507 -6.08 -2.67 -10.98
C LEU A 507 -5.15 -2.22 -12.11
N GLU A 508 -4.31 -3.12 -12.58
CA GLU A 508 -3.50 -2.98 -13.78
C GLU A 508 -3.80 -4.13 -14.74
N ALA A 509 -4.03 -3.82 -16.00
CA ALA A 509 -4.33 -4.77 -17.06
C ALA A 509 -3.43 -4.50 -18.27
N VAL A 510 -2.80 -5.54 -18.80
CA VAL A 510 -1.88 -5.45 -19.94
C VAL A 510 -2.21 -6.50 -20.99
N ARG A 511 -2.20 -6.08 -22.26
CA ARG A 511 -2.25 -6.97 -23.42
C ARG A 511 -1.17 -6.55 -24.41
N SER A 512 -0.46 -7.50 -25.01
CA SER A 512 0.65 -7.22 -25.94
C SER A 512 0.69 -8.24 -27.09
N GLY A 513 1.25 -7.82 -28.23
CA GLY A 513 1.54 -8.73 -29.36
C GLY A 513 0.36 -9.10 -30.26
N GLU A 514 -0.71 -8.31 -30.26
CA GLU A 514 -1.95 -8.56 -31.02
C GLU A 514 -1.98 -7.81 -32.36
N GLU A 515 -2.87 -8.25 -33.27
CA GLU A 515 -3.17 -7.52 -34.50
C GLU A 515 -3.96 -6.23 -34.21
N ASP A 516 -3.83 -5.24 -35.11
CA ASP A 516 -4.41 -3.90 -34.92
C ASP A 516 -5.93 -3.91 -34.69
N VAL A 517 -6.65 -4.81 -35.37
CA VAL A 517 -8.11 -4.92 -35.25
C VAL A 517 -8.54 -5.32 -33.85
N PHE A 518 -7.86 -6.30 -33.25
CA PHE A 518 -8.15 -6.73 -31.87
C PHE A 518 -7.76 -5.64 -30.87
N LEU A 519 -6.64 -4.97 -31.12
CA LEU A 519 -6.17 -3.91 -30.25
C LEU A 519 -7.12 -2.71 -30.22
N GLN A 520 -7.64 -2.30 -31.37
CA GLN A 520 -8.68 -1.27 -31.49
C GLN A 520 -10.00 -1.69 -30.82
N ARG A 521 -10.45 -2.94 -31.02
CA ARG A 521 -11.63 -3.50 -30.33
C ARG A 521 -11.47 -3.44 -28.81
N ASN A 522 -10.28 -3.79 -28.30
CA ASN A 522 -9.99 -3.71 -26.87
C ASN A 522 -10.04 -2.27 -26.35
N LEU A 523 -9.56 -1.29 -27.12
CA LEU A 523 -9.67 0.12 -26.76
C LEU A 523 -11.12 0.61 -26.73
N VAL A 524 -11.96 0.20 -27.70
CA VAL A 524 -13.40 0.48 -27.66
C VAL A 524 -14.03 -0.14 -26.40
N CYS A 525 -13.70 -1.40 -26.10
CA CYS A 525 -14.18 -2.06 -24.88
C CYS A 525 -13.73 -1.32 -23.61
N LEU A 526 -12.48 -0.83 -23.55
CA LEU A 526 -11.97 -0.06 -22.43
C LEU A 526 -12.70 1.28 -22.27
N GLY A 527 -12.93 2.01 -23.37
CA GLY A 527 -13.70 3.24 -23.35
C GLY A 527 -15.11 3.03 -22.80
N LEU A 528 -15.78 1.97 -23.29
CA LEU A 528 -17.11 1.60 -22.81
C LEU A 528 -17.10 1.18 -21.34
N LEU A 529 -16.10 0.40 -20.91
CA LEU A 529 -15.94 0.00 -19.52
C LEU A 529 -15.78 1.21 -18.61
N MET A 530 -14.95 2.18 -19.00
CA MET A 530 -14.75 3.42 -18.25
C MET A 530 -16.05 4.21 -18.12
N ALA A 531 -16.81 4.36 -19.22
CA ALA A 531 -18.11 5.01 -19.21
C ALA A 531 -19.12 4.26 -18.33
N TRP A 532 -19.24 2.96 -18.51
CA TRP A 532 -20.21 2.11 -17.79
C TRP A 532 -19.93 2.09 -16.29
N VAL A 533 -18.67 1.95 -15.88
CA VAL A 533 -18.28 1.97 -14.47
C VAL A 533 -18.60 3.33 -13.84
N GLN A 534 -18.31 4.42 -14.54
CA GLN A 534 -18.59 5.77 -14.05
C GLN A 534 -20.11 6.04 -13.95
N ALA A 535 -20.87 5.69 -14.99
CA ALA A 535 -22.31 5.94 -15.09
C ALA A 535 -23.14 5.05 -14.16
N SER A 536 -22.78 3.78 -14.00
CA SER A 536 -23.49 2.85 -13.12
C SER A 536 -23.39 3.25 -11.65
N GLY A 537 -22.30 3.93 -11.27
CA GLY A 537 -22.06 4.37 -9.90
C GLY A 537 -21.77 3.22 -8.94
N VAL A 538 -21.44 3.57 -7.71
CA VAL A 538 -20.89 2.62 -6.75
C VAL A 538 -21.93 1.71 -6.12
N GLU A 539 -23.15 2.21 -5.92
CA GLU A 539 -24.22 1.44 -5.29
C GLU A 539 -24.64 0.26 -6.18
N ALA A 540 -24.88 0.51 -7.47
CA ALA A 540 -25.28 -0.52 -8.41
C ALA A 540 -24.20 -1.60 -8.55
N LEU A 541 -22.97 -1.20 -8.88
CA LEU A 541 -21.84 -2.14 -9.06
C LEU A 541 -21.50 -2.89 -7.77
N GLY A 542 -21.63 -2.22 -6.61
CA GLY A 542 -21.36 -2.83 -5.31
C GLY A 542 -22.41 -3.86 -4.88
N SER A 543 -23.62 -3.79 -5.42
CA SER A 543 -24.71 -4.73 -5.14
C SER A 543 -24.69 -5.99 -6.02
N MET A 544 -23.96 -5.95 -7.13
CA MET A 544 -23.86 -7.05 -8.09
C MET A 544 -22.81 -8.06 -7.67
N THR A 545 -23.05 -9.33 -7.99
CA THR A 545 -21.95 -10.32 -8.00
C THR A 545 -21.02 -10.03 -9.19
N PRO A 546 -19.73 -10.41 -9.12
CA PRO A 546 -18.79 -10.21 -10.22
C PRO A 546 -19.27 -10.78 -11.56
N VAL A 547 -19.90 -11.96 -11.53
CA VAL A 547 -20.43 -12.65 -12.72
C VAL A 547 -21.62 -11.88 -13.32
N GLN A 548 -22.55 -11.42 -12.49
CA GLN A 548 -23.68 -10.60 -12.94
C GLN A 548 -23.21 -9.29 -13.58
N GLY A 549 -22.25 -8.60 -12.95
CA GLY A 549 -21.69 -7.37 -13.49
C GLY A 549 -21.00 -7.59 -14.85
N ARG A 550 -20.23 -8.66 -14.99
CA ARG A 550 -19.62 -9.06 -16.27
C ARG A 550 -20.67 -9.34 -17.34
N ASP A 551 -21.70 -10.11 -17.02
CA ASP A 551 -22.73 -10.50 -18.00
C ASP A 551 -23.54 -9.29 -18.46
N LEU A 552 -23.91 -8.38 -17.54
CA LEU A 552 -24.56 -7.11 -17.89
C LEU A 552 -23.68 -6.24 -18.79
N PHE A 553 -22.39 -6.11 -18.46
CA PHE A 553 -21.46 -5.35 -19.30
C PHE A 553 -21.33 -5.96 -20.70
N ARG A 554 -21.27 -7.30 -20.79
CA ARG A 554 -21.19 -8.01 -22.07
C ARG A 554 -22.42 -7.74 -22.93
N ASP A 555 -23.61 -7.70 -22.34
CA ASP A 555 -24.85 -7.40 -23.06
C ASP A 555 -24.81 -5.96 -23.61
N VAL A 556 -24.39 -4.98 -22.79
CA VAL A 556 -24.19 -3.59 -23.24
C VAL A 556 -23.15 -3.50 -24.38
N PHE A 557 -22.06 -4.26 -24.27
CA PHE A 557 -21.02 -4.26 -25.30
C PHE A 557 -21.50 -4.92 -26.60
N ALA A 558 -22.25 -6.01 -26.53
CA ALA A 558 -22.84 -6.66 -27.70
C ALA A 558 -23.85 -5.74 -28.41
N ASP A 559 -24.70 -5.06 -27.65
CA ASP A 559 -25.66 -4.09 -28.20
C ASP A 559 -24.94 -2.92 -28.90
N SER A 560 -23.84 -2.44 -28.33
CA SER A 560 -23.02 -1.36 -28.93
C SER A 560 -22.40 -1.73 -30.28
N LEU A 561 -22.15 -3.02 -30.52
CA LEU A 561 -21.64 -3.51 -31.80
C LEU A 561 -22.75 -3.74 -32.83
N SER A 562 -24.01 -3.79 -32.38
CA SER A 562 -25.18 -4.15 -33.19
C SER A 562 -25.95 -2.94 -33.73
N ASP A 563 -25.86 -1.78 -33.06
CA ASP A 563 -26.55 -0.55 -33.45
C ASP A 563 -25.56 0.62 -33.60
N PRO A 564 -24.92 0.78 -34.78
CA PRO A 564 -23.87 1.79 -35.01
C PRO A 564 -24.43 3.19 -35.36
N ASN A 565 -25.66 3.51 -34.96
CA ASN A 565 -26.35 4.75 -35.35
C ASN A 565 -25.61 6.03 -34.97
#